data_AF-A0A1E7X7D9-F1
#
_entry.id   AF-A0A1E7X7D9-F1
#
_cell.length_a   1.000
_cell.length_b   1.000
_cell.length_c   1.000
_cell.angle_alpha   90.00
_cell.angle_beta   90.00
_cell.angle_gamma   90.00
#
_symmetry.space_group_name_H-M   'P 1'
#
loop_
_entity.id
_entity.type
_entity.pdbx_description
1 polymer ?
#
loop_
_entity_poly.entity_id
_entity_poly.type
_entity_poly.pdbx_seq_one_letter_code
_entity_poly.pdbx_strand_id
1 'polypeptide(L)'
;MNKEHGVQAKAKAAPPKFRNRDAAESQVCQAFAALGKLAGVDVDHGKGPDDLDAKLIQAAYQSNFDDPHFLGGPACFNYATTAADVDVITAKADAVTQGFAKYIHAKGNDADIRQAEMHIALINAAIAWLRNIRRSP
;
A
#
# COMPACT_ATOMS: atom_id res chain seq x y z
N MET A 1 24.40 41.80 5.77
CA MET A 1 24.48 40.60 6.63
C MET A 1 23.34 39.68 6.24
N ASN A 2 23.68 38.57 5.62
CA ASN A 2 22.77 37.52 5.16
C ASN A 2 22.04 36.86 6.34
N LYS A 3 20.81 36.43 6.12
CA LYS A 3 20.43 35.02 6.39
C LYS A 3 19.18 34.64 5.60
N GLU A 4 19.39 33.63 4.79
CA GLU A 4 18.54 33.11 3.74
C GLU A 4 17.30 32.41 4.31
N HIS A 5 16.16 32.64 3.66
CA HIS A 5 14.99 31.79 3.79
C HIS A 5 15.30 30.41 3.21
N GLY A 6 15.71 29.49 4.07
CA GLY A 6 15.84 28.07 3.75
C GLY A 6 14.49 27.48 3.40
N VAL A 7 14.22 27.33 2.11
CA VAL A 7 13.19 26.46 1.56
C VAL A 7 13.41 25.07 2.16
N GLN A 8 12.51 24.62 3.04
CA GLN A 8 12.54 23.26 3.55
C GLN A 8 12.35 22.32 2.36
N ALA A 9 13.45 21.71 1.92
CA ALA A 9 13.42 20.63 0.96
C ALA A 9 12.44 19.57 1.47
N LYS A 10 11.41 19.27 0.67
CA LYS A 10 10.51 18.14 0.91
C LYS A 10 11.41 16.93 1.20
N ALA A 11 11.41 16.46 2.43
CA ALA A 11 12.15 15.27 2.81
C ALA A 11 11.63 14.13 1.94
N LYS A 12 12.38 13.77 0.90
CA LYS A 12 12.20 12.48 0.23
C LYS A 12 12.54 11.45 1.31
N ALA A 13 11.52 10.88 1.94
CA ALA A 13 11.70 9.71 2.78
C ALA A 13 12.54 8.72 1.97
N ALA A 14 13.70 8.34 2.50
CA ALA A 14 14.53 7.34 1.85
C ALA A 14 13.66 6.08 1.67
N PRO A 15 13.64 5.47 0.48
CA PRO A 15 12.80 4.30 0.26
C PRO A 15 13.23 3.23 1.29
N PRO A 16 12.26 2.57 1.95
CA PRO A 16 12.57 1.51 2.90
C PRO A 16 13.50 0.49 2.27
N LYS A 17 14.63 0.20 2.94
CA LYS A 17 15.50 -0.91 2.54
C LYS A 17 14.85 -2.21 2.99
N PHE A 18 14.08 -2.84 2.10
CA PHE A 18 13.55 -4.18 2.32
C PHE A 18 14.70 -5.17 2.43
N ARG A 19 14.74 -5.93 3.52
CA ARG A 19 15.82 -6.90 3.81
C ARG A 19 15.62 -8.23 3.11
N ASN A 20 14.37 -8.62 2.90
CA ASN A 20 13.97 -9.87 2.26
C ASN A 20 12.58 -9.69 1.64
N ARG A 21 12.14 -10.73 0.93
CA ARG A 21 10.84 -10.77 0.26
C ARG A 21 9.69 -10.56 1.23
N ASP A 22 9.63 -11.36 2.29
CA ASP A 22 8.52 -11.32 3.24
C ASP A 22 8.34 -9.93 3.85
N ALA A 23 9.43 -9.21 4.13
CA ALA A 23 9.37 -7.83 4.62
C ALA A 23 8.78 -6.84 3.59
N ALA A 24 9.04 -7.03 2.29
CA ALA A 24 8.42 -6.20 1.25
C ALA A 24 6.93 -6.54 1.09
N GLU A 25 6.57 -7.81 1.15
CA GLU A 25 5.18 -8.26 1.02
C GLU A 25 4.32 -7.81 2.21
N SER A 26 4.80 -8.03 3.45
CA SER A 26 4.18 -7.50 4.67
C SER A 26 4.02 -5.98 4.62
N GLN A 27 5.00 -5.24 4.06
CA GLN A 27 4.85 -3.79 3.92
C GLN A 27 3.66 -3.41 3.03
N VAL A 28 3.37 -4.18 1.96
CA VAL A 28 2.19 -3.94 1.11
C VAL A 28 0.91 -4.22 1.92
N CYS A 29 0.84 -5.35 2.63
CA CYS A 29 -0.30 -5.71 3.47
C CYS A 29 -0.59 -4.61 4.53
N GLN A 30 0.43 -4.24 5.29
CA GLN A 30 0.32 -3.21 6.33
C GLN A 30 -0.14 -1.87 5.75
N ALA A 31 0.36 -1.49 4.57
CA ALA A 31 -0.05 -0.25 3.92
C ALA A 31 -1.50 -0.31 3.41
N PHE A 32 -1.99 -1.45 2.92
CA PHE A 32 -3.41 -1.59 2.58
C PHE A 32 -4.33 -1.54 3.79
N ALA A 33 -3.96 -2.20 4.89
CA ALA A 33 -4.72 -2.10 6.13
C ALA A 33 -4.75 -0.65 6.64
N ALA A 34 -3.63 0.08 6.56
CA ALA A 34 -3.56 1.49 6.92
C ALA A 34 -4.43 2.38 6.02
N LEU A 35 -4.40 2.19 4.69
CA LEU A 35 -5.28 2.88 3.76
C LEU A 35 -6.76 2.58 4.05
N GLY A 36 -7.09 1.34 4.40
CA GLY A 36 -8.42 0.97 4.87
C GLY A 36 -8.86 1.75 6.10
N LYS A 37 -8.01 1.80 7.14
CA LYS A 37 -8.29 2.59 8.36
C LYS A 37 -8.52 4.07 8.05
N LEU A 38 -7.71 4.66 7.17
CA LEU A 38 -7.89 6.05 6.70
C LEU A 38 -9.20 6.25 5.94
N ALA A 39 -9.65 5.24 5.19
CA ALA A 39 -10.93 5.24 4.50
C ALA A 39 -12.13 4.93 5.44
N GLY A 40 -11.91 4.77 6.75
CA GLY A 40 -12.95 4.46 7.72
C GLY A 40 -13.33 2.97 7.81
N VAL A 41 -12.50 2.08 7.29
CA VAL A 41 -12.69 0.62 7.43
C VAL A 41 -12.30 0.18 8.84
N ASP A 42 -13.22 -0.50 9.51
CA ASP A 42 -12.92 -1.37 10.65
C ASP A 42 -12.31 -2.67 10.12
N VAL A 43 -10.99 -2.66 10.02
CA VAL A 43 -10.21 -3.75 9.44
C VAL A 43 -10.13 -5.00 10.32
N ASP A 44 -10.61 -4.95 11.58
CA ASP A 44 -10.68 -6.12 12.44
C ASP A 44 -11.98 -6.89 12.21
N HIS A 45 -13.03 -6.20 11.73
CA HIS A 45 -14.35 -6.79 11.50
C HIS A 45 -14.79 -6.82 10.04
N GLY A 46 -14.00 -6.26 9.12
CA GLY A 46 -14.30 -6.22 7.70
C GLY A 46 -15.53 -5.38 7.37
N LYS A 47 -15.71 -4.27 8.10
CA LYS A 47 -16.81 -3.31 7.91
C LYS A 47 -16.25 -1.98 7.49
N GLY A 48 -16.98 -1.25 6.67
CA GLY A 48 -16.58 0.08 6.22
C GLY A 48 -17.79 0.93 5.85
N PRO A 49 -17.56 2.15 5.35
CA PRO A 49 -18.63 3.02 4.89
C PRO A 49 -19.48 2.38 3.78
N ASP A 50 -20.78 2.64 3.78
CA ASP A 50 -21.72 2.07 2.79
C ASP A 50 -21.42 2.50 1.35
N ASP A 51 -20.76 3.64 1.16
CA ASP A 51 -20.36 4.18 -0.13
C ASP A 51 -18.92 3.80 -0.55
N LEU A 52 -18.23 2.97 0.23
CA LEU A 52 -16.94 2.38 -0.12
C LEU A 52 -17.15 1.01 -0.80
N ASP A 53 -16.42 0.75 -1.88
CA ASP A 53 -16.50 -0.53 -2.58
C ASP A 53 -16.18 -1.71 -1.63
N ALA A 54 -17.09 -2.68 -1.55
CA ALA A 54 -16.94 -3.86 -0.71
C ALA A 54 -15.64 -4.63 -0.95
N LYS A 55 -15.10 -4.61 -2.18
CA LYS A 55 -13.80 -5.22 -2.49
C LYS A 55 -12.63 -4.48 -1.83
N LEU A 56 -12.73 -3.16 -1.66
CA LEU A 56 -11.73 -2.38 -0.93
C LEU A 56 -11.81 -2.69 0.57
N ILE A 57 -13.03 -2.76 1.14
CA ILE A 57 -13.24 -3.18 2.53
C ILE A 57 -12.61 -4.55 2.77
N GLN A 58 -12.90 -5.53 1.90
CA GLN A 58 -12.34 -6.87 1.97
C GLN A 58 -10.81 -6.87 1.83
N ALA A 59 -10.26 -6.07 0.92
CA ALA A 59 -8.82 -5.94 0.73
C ALA A 59 -8.12 -5.42 1.99
N ALA A 60 -8.65 -4.39 2.64
CA ALA A 60 -8.07 -3.87 3.88
C ALA A 60 -8.18 -4.86 5.05
N TYR A 61 -9.35 -5.51 5.19
CA TYR A 61 -9.58 -6.54 6.20
C TYR A 61 -8.58 -7.70 6.08
N GLN A 62 -8.46 -8.28 4.88
CA GLN A 62 -7.53 -9.39 4.64
C GLN A 62 -6.08 -8.98 4.87
N SER A 63 -5.73 -7.73 4.53
CA SER A 63 -4.37 -7.23 4.70
C SER A 63 -4.02 -6.90 6.16
N ASN A 64 -5.01 -6.75 7.05
CA ASN A 64 -4.79 -6.46 8.48
C ASN A 64 -4.22 -7.66 9.25
N PHE A 65 -4.38 -8.87 8.74
CA PHE A 65 -3.74 -10.06 9.31
C PHE A 65 -2.22 -10.10 9.06
N ASP A 66 -1.68 -9.16 8.27
CA ASP A 66 -0.26 -9.05 7.90
C ASP A 66 0.32 -10.38 7.40
N ASP A 67 -0.54 -11.20 6.79
CA ASP A 67 -0.17 -12.51 6.26
C ASP A 67 -0.14 -12.44 4.73
N PRO A 68 1.05 -12.31 4.12
CA PRO A 68 1.19 -12.33 2.66
C PRO A 68 0.85 -13.70 2.05
N HIS A 69 0.60 -14.74 2.86
CA HIS A 69 0.09 -16.04 2.42
C HIS A 69 -1.44 -16.11 2.35
N PHE A 70 -2.17 -15.05 2.71
CA PHE A 70 -3.62 -15.09 2.64
C PHE A 70 -4.08 -15.23 1.19
N LEU A 71 -4.54 -16.43 0.84
CA LEU A 71 -4.96 -16.81 -0.50
C LEU A 71 -6.05 -15.88 -1.03
N GLY A 72 -5.77 -15.25 -2.17
CA GLY A 72 -6.71 -14.37 -2.86
C GLY A 72 -6.71 -12.91 -2.39
N GLY A 73 -5.88 -12.56 -1.40
CA GLY A 73 -5.67 -11.16 -1.00
C GLY A 73 -4.95 -10.33 -2.07
N PRO A 74 -5.04 -8.99 -2.01
CA PRO A 74 -4.42 -8.10 -2.99
C PRO A 74 -2.88 -8.11 -2.95
N ALA A 75 -2.29 -8.67 -1.90
CA ALA A 75 -0.85 -8.76 -1.65
C ALA A 75 -0.36 -10.22 -1.50
N CYS A 76 -1.02 -11.17 -2.18
CA CYS A 76 -0.75 -12.61 -2.14
C CYS A 76 0.56 -13.02 -2.87
N PHE A 77 1.67 -12.32 -2.60
CA PHE A 77 2.94 -12.40 -3.33
C PHE A 77 3.76 -13.67 -3.09
N ASN A 78 3.53 -14.39 -1.98
CA ASN A 78 4.19 -15.68 -1.76
C ASN A 78 3.78 -16.77 -2.76
N TYR A 79 2.65 -16.60 -3.43
CA TYR A 79 2.22 -17.43 -4.58
C TYR A 79 2.79 -16.95 -5.91
N ALA A 80 3.49 -15.80 -5.94
CA ALA A 80 4.19 -15.32 -7.11
C ALA A 80 5.50 -16.08 -7.28
N THR A 81 5.45 -17.13 -8.10
CA THR A 81 6.60 -17.98 -8.42
C THR A 81 7.37 -17.46 -9.64
N THR A 82 6.73 -16.65 -10.48
CA THR A 82 7.28 -16.10 -11.71
C THR A 82 7.19 -14.57 -11.76
N ALA A 83 7.93 -13.94 -12.68
CA ALA A 83 7.80 -12.51 -12.96
C ALA A 83 6.39 -12.13 -13.43
N ALA A 84 5.73 -13.02 -14.19
CA ALA A 84 4.35 -12.82 -14.64
C ALA A 84 3.37 -12.78 -13.45
N ASP A 85 3.56 -13.63 -12.45
CA ASP A 85 2.73 -13.61 -11.24
C ASP A 85 2.87 -12.28 -10.49
N VAL A 86 4.11 -11.75 -10.39
CA VAL A 86 4.35 -10.44 -9.78
C VAL A 86 3.62 -9.32 -10.53
N ASP A 87 3.57 -9.38 -11.86
CA ASP A 87 2.86 -8.39 -12.67
C ASP A 87 1.34 -8.47 -12.46
N VAL A 88 0.77 -9.68 -12.37
CA VAL A 88 -0.65 -9.87 -12.05
C VAL A 88 -1.00 -9.31 -10.68
N ILE A 89 -0.19 -9.59 -9.67
CA ILE A 89 -0.43 -9.09 -8.31
C ILE A 89 -0.25 -7.58 -8.25
N THR A 90 0.74 -7.04 -8.98
CA THR A 90 0.90 -5.59 -9.07
C THR A 90 -0.33 -4.91 -9.65
N ALA A 91 -0.92 -5.46 -10.72
CA ALA A 91 -2.13 -4.88 -11.31
C ALA A 91 -3.31 -4.88 -10.32
N LYS A 92 -3.43 -5.93 -9.49
CA LYS A 92 -4.44 -6.00 -8.42
C LYS A 92 -4.16 -4.97 -7.33
N ALA A 93 -2.90 -4.87 -6.90
CA ALA A 93 -2.45 -3.92 -5.89
C ALA A 93 -2.69 -2.47 -6.34
N ASP A 94 -2.41 -2.16 -7.61
CA ASP A 94 -2.64 -0.83 -8.20
C ASP A 94 -4.13 -0.46 -8.18
N ALA A 95 -5.03 -1.38 -8.52
CA ALA A 95 -6.47 -1.13 -8.50
C ALA A 95 -6.97 -0.84 -7.07
N VAL A 96 -6.50 -1.59 -6.08
CA VAL A 96 -6.83 -1.35 -4.66
C VAL A 96 -6.28 -0.01 -4.18
N THR A 97 -5.02 0.28 -4.52
CA THR A 97 -4.34 1.54 -4.18
C THR A 97 -5.10 2.74 -4.73
N GLN A 98 -5.48 2.70 -6.02
CA GLN A 98 -6.24 3.77 -6.67
C GLN A 98 -7.64 3.91 -6.10
N GLY A 99 -8.30 2.80 -5.75
CA GLY A 99 -9.61 2.80 -5.11
C GLY A 99 -9.61 3.53 -3.78
N PHE A 100 -8.67 3.18 -2.90
CA PHE A 100 -8.50 3.88 -1.62
C PHE A 100 -8.09 5.34 -1.81
N ALA A 101 -7.14 5.62 -2.69
CA ALA A 101 -6.72 7.00 -2.97
C ALA A 101 -7.92 7.85 -3.40
N LYS A 102 -8.69 7.40 -4.39
CA LYS A 102 -9.87 8.13 -4.88
C LYS A 102 -10.88 8.39 -3.76
N TYR A 103 -11.16 7.39 -2.93
CA TYR A 103 -12.12 7.54 -1.84
C TYR A 103 -11.61 8.52 -0.76
N ILE A 104 -10.36 8.39 -0.32
CA ILE A 104 -9.75 9.26 0.69
C ILE A 104 -9.64 10.70 0.17
N HIS A 105 -9.29 10.91 -1.10
CA HIS A 105 -9.28 12.25 -1.69
C HIS A 105 -10.67 12.90 -1.76
N ALA A 106 -11.73 12.09 -1.90
CA ALA A 106 -13.10 12.60 -1.98
C ALA A 106 -13.73 12.88 -0.61
N LYS A 107 -13.27 12.22 0.46
CA LYS A 107 -13.96 12.18 1.77
C LYS A 107 -13.08 12.54 2.97
N GLY A 108 -11.78 12.30 2.87
CA GLY A 108 -10.80 12.54 3.92
C GLY A 108 -10.38 13.99 4.03
N ASN A 109 -9.73 14.34 5.13
CA ASN A 109 -9.13 15.66 5.32
C ASN A 109 -7.68 15.72 4.77
N ASP A 110 -7.07 16.90 4.77
CA ASP A 110 -5.69 17.10 4.28
C ASP A 110 -4.63 16.27 5.01
N ALA A 111 -4.86 15.89 6.28
CA ALA A 111 -3.95 15.00 6.99
C ALA A 111 -4.09 13.56 6.49
N ASP A 112 -5.32 13.08 6.31
CA ASP A 112 -5.61 11.74 5.80
C ASP A 112 -5.06 11.55 4.38
N ILE A 113 -5.23 12.56 3.53
CA ILE A 113 -4.71 12.57 2.15
C ILE A 113 -3.19 12.44 2.15
N ARG A 114 -2.48 13.25 2.94
CA ARG A 114 -1.01 13.18 3.03
C ARG A 114 -0.55 11.84 3.57
N GLN A 115 -1.25 11.28 4.54
CA GLN A 115 -0.91 9.98 5.10
C GLN A 115 -1.17 8.86 4.08
N ALA A 116 -2.25 8.94 3.30
CA ALA A 116 -2.53 8.03 2.20
C ALA A 116 -1.42 8.08 1.15
N GLU A 117 -0.96 9.27 0.74
CA GLU A 117 0.16 9.43 -0.20
C GLU A 117 1.44 8.74 0.30
N MET A 118 1.73 8.81 1.61
CA MET A 118 2.86 8.09 2.21
C MET A 118 2.70 6.57 2.10
N HIS A 119 1.53 6.03 2.41
CA HIS A 119 1.27 4.59 2.29
C HIS A 119 1.33 4.11 0.83
N ILE A 120 0.79 4.90 -0.11
CA ILE A 120 0.89 4.63 -1.55
C ILE A 120 2.36 4.59 -2.00
N ALA A 121 3.19 5.52 -1.53
CA ALA A 121 4.61 5.52 -1.82
C ALA A 121 5.33 4.27 -1.28
N LEU A 122 4.96 3.79 -0.10
CA LEU A 122 5.50 2.55 0.48
C LEU A 122 5.09 1.32 -0.32
N ILE A 123 3.83 1.21 -0.76
CA ILE A 123 3.34 0.14 -1.63
C ILE A 123 4.15 0.11 -2.92
N ASN A 124 4.29 1.25 -3.59
CA ASN A 124 5.03 1.36 -4.85
C ASN A 124 6.50 0.98 -4.67
N ALA A 125 7.14 1.38 -3.57
CA ALA A 125 8.52 1.00 -3.27
C ALA A 125 8.68 -0.50 -3.05
N ALA A 126 7.75 -1.13 -2.32
CA ALA A 126 7.75 -2.57 -2.06
C ALA A 126 7.56 -3.37 -3.35
N ILE A 127 6.57 -3.01 -4.17
CA ILE A 127 6.32 -3.65 -5.46
C ILE A 127 7.51 -3.52 -6.40
N ALA A 128 8.12 -2.33 -6.49
CA ALA A 128 9.32 -2.12 -7.31
C ALA A 128 10.48 -3.01 -6.85
N TRP A 129 10.67 -3.16 -5.54
CA TRP A 129 11.68 -4.06 -4.98
C TRP A 129 11.38 -5.53 -5.32
N LEU A 130 10.14 -5.97 -5.17
CA LEU A 130 9.70 -7.35 -5.51
C LEU A 130 9.92 -7.68 -6.99
N ARG A 131 9.61 -6.74 -7.88
CA ARG A 131 9.88 -6.88 -9.32
C ARG A 131 11.38 -7.02 -9.61
N ASN A 132 12.22 -6.22 -8.95
CA ASN A 132 13.66 -6.23 -9.20
C ASN A 132 14.30 -7.56 -8.78
N ILE A 133 13.91 -8.12 -7.63
CA ILE A 133 14.48 -9.39 -7.17
C ILE A 133 14.03 -10.61 -8.00
N ARG A 134 12.92 -10.51 -8.74
CA ARG A 134 12.41 -11.58 -9.63
C ARG A 134 12.89 -11.46 -11.08
N ARG A 135 13.49 -10.32 -11.46
CA ARG A 135 14.12 -10.10 -12.77
C ARG A 135 15.61 -10.47 -12.79
N SER A 136 16.22 -10.69 -11.62
CA SER A 136 17.58 -11.21 -11.54
C SER A 136 17.60 -12.71 -11.87
N PRO A 137 18.49 -13.15 -12.79
CA PRO A 137 18.58 -14.54 -13.23
C PRO A 137 19.02 -15.51 -12.13
#